data_AF-A0A0F8WZ87-F1
#
_entry.id   AF-A0A0F8WZ87-F1
#
_cell.length_a   1.000
_cell.length_b   1.000
_cell.length_c   1.000
_cell.angle_alpha   90.00
_cell.angle_beta   90.00
_cell.angle_gamma   90.00
#
_symmetry.space_group_name_H-M   'P 1'
#
loop_
_entity.id
_entity.type
_entity.pdbx_description
1 polymer ?
#
loop_
_entity_poly.entity_id
_entity_poly.type
_entity_poly.pdbx_seq_one_letter_code
_entity_poly.pdbx_strand_id
1 'polypeptide(L)'
;MSTELPTKFLTLSDWAKRQDPNMRGVADVIEQIAETNPLLTDAHMMEGNLTTGHRSTQRTTQPSGTWRSLTQGVAETKSTTEQADDGVGMLEAYSAVDVD
;
A
#
# COMPACT_ATOMS: atom_id res chain seq x y z
N MET A 1 -16.31 22.66 -22.32
CA MET A 1 -14.97 22.56 -21.71
C MET A 1 -14.69 23.64 -20.66
N SER A 2 -15.51 24.69 -20.51
CA SER A 2 -15.29 25.74 -19.49
C SER A 2 -15.93 25.47 -18.12
N THR A 3 -16.72 24.41 -17.95
CA THR A 3 -17.48 24.12 -16.72
C THR A 3 -16.77 23.22 -15.72
N GLU A 4 -15.59 22.70 -16.04
CA GLU A 4 -14.83 21.74 -15.19
C GLU A 4 -13.65 22.39 -14.44
N LEU A 5 -13.26 23.62 -14.83
CA LEU A 5 -12.08 24.33 -14.31
C LEU A 5 -12.09 24.56 -12.79
N PRO A 6 -13.17 25.07 -12.16
CA PRO A 6 -13.15 25.37 -10.73
C PRO A 6 -13.28 24.13 -9.83
N THR A 7 -13.60 22.96 -10.41
CA THR A 7 -13.91 21.74 -9.63
C THR A 7 -12.78 20.72 -9.70
N LYS A 8 -11.98 20.74 -10.77
CA LYS A 8 -10.96 19.73 -11.05
C LYS A 8 -9.52 20.25 -10.99
N PHE A 9 -9.32 21.54 -11.25
CA PHE A 9 -7.98 22.12 -11.37
C PHE A 9 -7.80 23.25 -10.35
N LEU A 10 -6.57 23.38 -9.85
CA LEU A 10 -6.21 24.55 -9.06
C LEU A 10 -6.17 25.75 -10.01
N THR A 11 -7.13 26.65 -9.87
CA THR A 11 -7.20 27.85 -10.70
C THR A 11 -6.27 28.94 -10.17
N LEU A 12 -5.83 29.86 -11.03
CA LEU A 12 -5.10 31.07 -10.61
C LEU A 12 -5.87 31.90 -9.56
N SER A 13 -7.21 31.84 -9.60
CA SER A 13 -8.07 32.50 -8.63
C SER A 13 -8.01 31.87 -7.23
N ASP A 14 -7.79 30.55 -7.15
CA ASP A 14 -7.64 29.84 -5.88
C ASP A 14 -6.21 29.96 -5.34
N TRP A 15 -5.22 30.08 -6.23
CA TRP A 15 -3.86 30.46 -5.87
C TRP A 15 -3.79 31.87 -5.27
N ALA A 16 -4.43 32.86 -5.89
CA ALA A 16 -4.46 34.24 -5.41
C ALA A 16 -5.08 34.37 -4.01
N LYS A 17 -6.09 33.54 -3.67
CA LYS A 17 -6.68 33.49 -2.33
C LYS A 17 -5.76 32.91 -1.26
N ARG A 18 -4.72 32.17 -1.64
CA ARG A 18 -3.72 31.59 -0.74
C ARG A 18 -2.50 32.50 -0.54
N GLN A 19 -2.47 33.68 -1.17
CA GLN A 19 -1.35 34.61 -1.04
C GLN A 19 -1.52 35.50 0.19
N ASP A 20 -0.41 35.84 0.86
CA ASP A 20 -0.39 36.77 1.99
C ASP A 20 -0.91 38.17 1.60
N PRO A 21 -1.45 38.94 2.56
CA PRO A 21 -1.91 40.32 2.34
C PRO A 21 -0.86 41.27 1.72
N ASN A 22 0.42 40.94 1.91
CA ASN A 22 1.55 41.71 1.37
C ASN A 22 2.03 41.22 -0.01
N MET A 23 1.37 40.21 -0.60
CA MET A 23 1.71 39.58 -1.89
C MET A 23 3.16 39.08 -2.04
N ARG A 24 3.89 38.90 -0.94
CA ARG A 24 5.30 38.47 -0.94
C ARG A 24 5.50 36.96 -0.76
N GLY A 25 4.48 36.22 -0.35
CA GLY A 25 4.53 34.78 -0.09
C GLY A 25 3.14 34.15 0.03
N VAL A 26 3.11 32.81 0.09
CA VAL A 26 1.89 32.05 0.40
C VAL A 26 1.55 32.27 1.88
N ALA A 27 0.28 32.57 2.17
CA ALA A 27 -0.19 32.80 3.53
C ALA A 27 -0.02 31.56 4.40
N ASP A 28 0.20 31.77 5.71
CA ASP A 28 0.22 30.70 6.70
C ASP A 28 -1.16 30.03 6.76
N VAL A 29 -1.30 28.91 6.03
CA VAL A 29 -2.48 28.06 6.06
C VAL A 29 -2.40 27.16 7.30
N ILE A 30 -3.32 27.34 8.24
CA ILE A 30 -3.45 26.44 9.38
C ILE A 30 -4.03 25.11 8.87
N GLU A 31 -3.16 24.10 8.74
CA GLU A 31 -3.50 22.75 8.30
C GLU A 31 -4.29 21.99 9.38
N GLN A 32 -5.62 22.18 9.42
CA GLN A 32 -6.50 21.49 10.38
C GLN A 32 -6.95 20.09 9.92
N ILE A 33 -6.77 19.75 8.63
CA ILE A 33 -7.23 18.48 8.01
C ILE A 33 -6.06 17.52 7.75
N ALA A 34 -4.82 17.96 7.93
CA ALA A 34 -3.65 17.11 7.82
C ALA A 34 -3.59 16.13 8.99
N GLU A 35 -4.35 15.04 8.89
CA GLU A 35 -4.30 13.93 9.84
C GLU A 35 -2.99 13.16 9.60
N THR A 36 -2.03 13.35 10.49
CA THR A 36 -0.79 12.57 10.49
C THR A 36 -1.12 11.14 10.93
N ASN A 37 -1.12 10.18 10.00
CA ASN A 37 -1.29 8.77 10.31
C ASN A 37 0.08 8.12 10.63
N PRO A 38 0.40 7.84 11.91
CA PRO A 38 1.69 7.25 12.27
C PRO A 38 1.84 5.78 11.83
N LEU A 39 0.74 5.11 11.46
CA LEU A 39 0.80 3.70 11.02
C LEU A 39 1.68 3.53 9.79
N LEU A 40 1.69 4.51 8.88
CA LEU A 40 2.52 4.46 7.68
C LEU A 40 4.02 4.62 8.00
N THR A 41 4.36 5.22 9.14
CA THR A 41 5.77 5.39 9.56
C THR A 41 6.33 4.18 10.30
N ASP A 42 5.47 3.35 10.88
CA ASP A 42 5.84 2.13 11.60
C ASP A 42 5.69 0.85 10.75
N ALA A 43 5.04 0.96 9.59
CA ALA A 43 4.85 -0.17 8.69
C ALA A 43 6.19 -0.67 8.13
N HIS A 44 6.48 -1.96 8.33
CA HIS A 44 7.60 -2.62 7.69
C HIS A 44 7.33 -2.82 6.19
N MET A 45 8.24 -2.31 5.36
CA MET A 45 8.17 -2.45 3.91
C MET A 45 9.15 -3.54 3.46
N MET A 46 8.67 -4.46 2.62
CA MET A 46 9.49 -5.50 1.99
C MET A 46 9.19 -5.56 0.50
N GLU A 47 10.21 -5.85 -0.30
CA GLU A 47 10.05 -6.00 -1.75
C GLU A 47 9.31 -7.31 -2.09
N GLY A 48 8.34 -7.21 -3.01
CA GLY A 48 7.64 -8.38 -3.55
C GLY A 48 8.56 -9.26 -4.39
N ASN A 49 8.37 -10.58 -4.34
CA ASN A 49 9.14 -11.54 -5.13
C ASN A 49 8.42 -11.97 -6.43
N LEU A 50 7.21 -11.47 -6.67
CA LEU A 50 6.44 -11.65 -7.90
C LEU A 50 6.25 -10.31 -8.60
N THR A 51 6.02 -10.33 -9.91
CA THR A 51 5.73 -9.13 -10.70
C THR A 51 4.49 -8.37 -10.21
N THR A 52 3.54 -9.05 -9.57
CA THR A 52 2.27 -8.48 -9.10
C THR A 52 2.06 -8.64 -7.60
N GLY A 53 3.07 -9.04 -6.82
CA GLY A 53 2.87 -9.35 -5.41
C GLY A 53 4.01 -10.04 -4.68
N HIS A 54 3.68 -10.69 -3.58
CA HIS A 54 4.60 -11.51 -2.80
C HIS A 54 4.02 -12.91 -2.56
N ARG A 55 4.83 -13.94 -2.75
CA ARG A 55 4.49 -15.35 -2.51
C ARG A 55 5.22 -15.88 -1.30
N SER A 56 4.45 -16.32 -0.30
CA SER A 56 4.96 -17.06 0.86
C SER A 56 4.62 -18.54 0.73
N THR A 57 5.59 -19.41 1.02
CA THR A 57 5.35 -20.87 1.08
C THR A 57 5.30 -21.29 2.54
N GLN A 58 4.17 -21.84 2.96
CA GLN A 58 3.91 -22.22 4.34
C GLN A 58 3.70 -23.73 4.43
N ARG A 59 4.24 -24.35 5.48
CA ARG A 59 4.05 -25.78 5.73
C ARG A 59 2.69 -26.00 6.40
N THR A 60 1.83 -26.81 5.78
CA THR A 60 0.47 -27.06 6.24
C THR A 60 0.35 -28.30 7.13
N THR A 61 1.19 -29.30 6.91
CA THR A 61 1.18 -30.52 7.75
C THR A 61 2.59 -30.94 8.15
N GLN A 62 2.68 -31.51 9.35
CA GLN A 62 3.86 -32.19 9.85
C GLN A 62 3.64 -33.70 9.74
N PRO A 63 4.62 -34.46 9.22
CA PRO A 63 4.52 -35.92 9.18
C PRO A 63 4.38 -36.47 10.61
N SER A 64 3.41 -37.37 10.79
CA SER A 64 3.21 -38.10 12.05
C SER A 64 3.95 -39.43 12.02
N GLY A 65 4.49 -39.82 13.18
CA GLY A 65 5.06 -41.16 13.36
C GLY A 65 3.98 -42.19 13.65
N THR A 66 4.16 -43.42 13.18
CA THR A 66 3.31 -44.56 13.55
C THR A 66 4.04 -45.48 14.51
N TRP A 67 3.39 -45.85 15.62
CA TRP A 67 3.86 -46.93 16.48
C TRP A 67 3.74 -48.27 15.74
N ARG A 68 4.80 -49.10 15.79
CA ARG A 68 4.79 -50.42 15.15
C ARG A 68 5.43 -51.51 16.00
N SER A 69 4.97 -52.74 15.80
CA SER A 69 5.60 -53.96 16.32
C SER A 69 6.86 -54.31 15.52
N LEU A 70 7.78 -55.07 16.14
CA LEU A 70 9.16 -55.29 15.67
C LEU A 70 9.26 -55.83 14.22
N THR A 71 8.28 -56.60 13.76
CA THR A 71 8.27 -57.28 12.45
C THR A 71 7.39 -56.63 11.39
N GLN A 72 6.64 -55.56 11.71
CA GLN A 72 5.78 -54.87 10.73
C GLN A 72 6.48 -53.68 10.06
N GLY A 73 6.02 -53.32 8.86
CA GLY A 73 6.46 -52.11 8.16
C GLY A 73 5.97 -50.82 8.83
N VAL A 74 6.55 -49.68 8.44
CA VAL A 74 6.15 -48.34 8.87
C VAL A 74 5.41 -47.67 7.71
N ALA A 75 4.37 -46.88 7.99
CA ALA A 75 3.70 -46.10 6.97
C ALA A 75 4.59 -44.93 6.51
N GLU A 76 4.70 -44.71 5.20
CA GLU A 76 5.39 -43.54 4.66
C GLU A 76 4.57 -42.28 4.92
N THR A 77 5.22 -41.24 5.44
CA THR A 77 4.60 -39.92 5.64
C THR A 77 5.46 -38.82 5.06
N LYS A 78 4.81 -37.75 4.57
CA LYS A 78 5.49 -36.57 4.04
C LYS A 78 4.77 -35.30 4.50
N SER A 79 5.52 -34.22 4.68
CA SER A 79 4.95 -32.89 4.90
C SER A 79 4.30 -32.38 3.62
N THR A 80 3.22 -31.62 3.76
CA THR A 80 2.63 -30.83 2.68
C THR A 80 2.95 -29.35 2.89
N THR A 81 3.10 -28.64 1.78
CA THR A 81 3.28 -27.18 1.75
C THR A 81 2.20 -26.56 0.88
N GLU A 82 1.78 -25.36 1.22
CA GLU A 82 0.86 -24.54 0.44
C GLU A 82 1.51 -23.18 0.16
N GLN A 83 1.16 -22.58 -0.97
CA GLN A 83 1.65 -21.26 -1.38
C GLN A 83 0.50 -20.27 -1.24
N ALA A 84 0.76 -19.14 -0.57
CA ALA A 84 -0.17 -18.02 -0.47
C ALA A 84 0.42 -16.81 -1.22
N ASP A 85 -0.42 -16.21 -2.06
CA ASP A 85 -0.07 -15.06 -2.91
C ASP A 85 -0.77 -13.80 -2.41
N ASP A 86 0.02 -12.80 -2.02
CA ASP A 86 -0.44 -11.49 -1.59
C ASP A 86 -0.30 -10.50 -2.76
N GLY A 87 -1.41 -9.90 -3.19
CA GLY A 87 -1.42 -8.91 -4.29
C GLY A 87 -1.08 -7.49 -3.84
N VAL A 88 -0.40 -6.73 -4.70
CA VAL A 88 -0.09 -5.30 -4.47
C VAL A 88 -0.76 -4.40 -5.51
N GLY A 89 -0.96 -3.12 -5.16
CA GLY A 89 -1.56 -2.11 -6.04
C GLY A 89 -0.87 -0.76 -5.93
N MET A 90 -0.96 0.05 -7.00
CA MET A 90 -0.43 1.41 -7.06
C MET A 90 -1.54 2.43 -6.82
N LEU A 91 -1.29 3.41 -5.94
CA LEU A 91 -2.17 4.54 -5.71
C LEU A 91 -1.43 5.82 -6.10
N GLU A 92 -1.81 6.42 -7.22
CA GLU A 92 -1.18 7.62 -7.76
C GLU A 92 -2.25 8.63 -8.19
N ALA A 93 -1.95 9.92 -8.02
CA ALA A 93 -2.80 11.01 -8.48
C ALA A 93 -1.93 12.06 -9.17
N TYR A 94 -2.46 12.66 -10.23
CA TYR A 94 -1.79 13.73 -10.96
C TYR A 94 -2.43 15.08 -10.62
N SER A 95 -1.60 16.06 -10.23
CA SER A 95 -2.03 17.43 -10.00
C SER A 95 -1.65 18.30 -11.19
N ALA A 96 -2.65 18.77 -11.95
CA ALA A 96 -2.46 19.76 -13.01
C ALA A 96 -2.80 21.16 -12.49
N VAL A 97 -1.96 22.14 -12.84
CA VAL A 97 -2.18 23.56 -12.56
C VAL A 97 -2.53 24.25 -13.87
N ASP A 98 -3.48 25.19 -13.81
CA ASP A 98 -3.85 26.01 -14.96
C ASP A 98 -2.68 26.89 -15.43
N VAL A 99 -2.44 26.98 -16.74
CA VAL A 99 -1.22 27.60 -17.32
C VAL A 99 -1.48 28.89 -18.09
N ASP A 100 -2.75 29.29 -18.25
CA ASP A 100 -3.18 30.47 -19.04
C ASP A 100 -3.44 31.73 -18.18
#